data_AF-A0A973V5E4-F1
#
_entry.id   AF-A0A973V5E4-F1
#
_cell.length_a   1.000
_cell.length_b   1.000
_cell.length_c   1.000
_cell.angle_alpha   90.00
_cell.angle_beta   90.00
_cell.angle_gamma   90.00
#
_symmetry.space_group_name_H-M   'P 1'
#
loop_
_entity.id
_entity.type
_entity.pdbx_description
1 polymer ?
#
loop_
_entity_poly.entity_id
_entity_poly.type
_entity_poly.pdbx_seq_one_letter_code
_entity_poly.pdbx_strand_id
1 'polypeptide(L)'
;TVANTTWWNAYRGAIDAATERGFKVILAYWEDGAASGGRITNLTAWNSMWSSVISTYGSNGNVYFEPMNEPHGYSSADWRTVAANWLSSHPSAVPGRVLIGGTGFSQDLRDICNDSRFNATLLSFHYYAFFYGAMTYDAFRSHIQTRLGNCASRAVATEFGAPMSTGLNYGDPNSTDNFVRYIRAMAQVMRDNQMGGTYWPALGGKPGTIGYDWYSMFALSGSGTDLNLTIRNTSGANRIRYAFGDTIGDPTSPPPATFYRVDARHSGKAMNVQSPNTDNGARVSQYSYSGNAWQQWQFQDAGSGYWRIVSRQSGKCLDVVSASSADGAELIQYTCGTGTNQQFQMVANGSYFQLRARHSGKCVDVPAASTADGVILIQYTCNAGTNQQWSRTAV
;
A
#
# COMPACT_ATOMS: atom_id res chain seq x y z
N THR A 1 -28.58 -15.55 -19.35
CA THR A 1 -28.90 -14.43 -18.44
C THR A 1 -28.81 -14.94 -17.02
N VAL A 2 -28.55 -14.09 -16.02
CA VAL A 2 -28.59 -14.54 -14.60
C VAL A 2 -30.00 -14.53 -14.02
N ALA A 3 -30.91 -13.78 -14.64
CA ALA A 3 -32.32 -13.68 -14.23
C ALA A 3 -32.99 -15.06 -14.11
N ASN A 4 -33.75 -15.25 -13.03
CA ASN A 4 -34.53 -16.47 -12.73
C ASN A 4 -33.72 -17.74 -12.45
N THR A 5 -32.43 -17.62 -12.11
CA THR A 5 -31.63 -18.75 -11.61
C THR A 5 -31.67 -18.81 -10.08
N THR A 6 -31.60 -20.01 -9.49
CA THR A 6 -31.51 -20.20 -8.03
C THR A 6 -30.31 -19.47 -7.43
N TRP A 7 -29.18 -19.48 -8.13
CA TRP A 7 -27.96 -18.77 -7.74
C TRP A 7 -28.15 -17.25 -7.70
N TRP A 8 -28.81 -16.68 -8.71
CA TRP A 8 -29.08 -15.24 -8.73
C TRP A 8 -29.98 -14.81 -7.57
N ASN A 9 -31.01 -15.59 -7.25
CA ASN A 9 -31.85 -15.30 -6.09
C ASN A 9 -31.07 -15.33 -4.77
N ALA A 10 -30.12 -16.26 -4.63
CA ALA A 10 -29.24 -16.31 -3.46
C ALA A 10 -28.29 -15.11 -3.38
N TYR A 11 -27.65 -14.73 -4.49
CA TYR A 11 -26.81 -13.53 -4.54
C TYR A 11 -27.61 -12.28 -4.21
N ARG A 12 -28.78 -12.12 -4.81
CA ARG A 12 -29.68 -11.00 -4.51
C ARG A 12 -30.05 -10.93 -3.04
N GLY A 13 -30.40 -12.05 -2.42
CA GLY A 13 -30.71 -12.10 -0.99
C GLY A 13 -29.57 -11.56 -0.13
N ALA A 14 -28.30 -11.90 -0.46
CA ALA A 14 -27.14 -11.37 0.24
C ALA A 14 -26.90 -9.87 -0.04
N ILE A 15 -27.02 -9.45 -1.30
CA ILE A 15 -26.83 -8.05 -1.72
C ILE A 15 -27.88 -7.14 -1.07
N ASP A 16 -29.15 -7.54 -1.13
CA ASP A 16 -30.29 -6.81 -0.59
C ASP A 16 -30.14 -6.70 0.94
N ALA A 17 -29.85 -7.81 1.63
CA ALA A 17 -29.63 -7.82 3.08
C ALA A 17 -28.43 -6.97 3.54
N ALA A 18 -27.35 -6.91 2.75
CA ALA A 18 -26.19 -6.10 3.05
C ALA A 18 -26.49 -4.61 2.82
N THR A 19 -27.07 -4.26 1.67
CA THR A 19 -27.35 -2.86 1.32
C THR A 19 -28.46 -2.25 2.19
N GLU A 20 -29.44 -3.02 2.65
CA GLU A 20 -30.45 -2.62 3.64
C GLU A 20 -29.82 -2.23 4.99
N ARG A 21 -28.71 -2.89 5.35
CA ARG A 21 -27.91 -2.55 6.54
C ARG A 21 -26.89 -1.43 6.28
N GLY A 22 -26.92 -0.81 5.11
CA GLY A 22 -26.02 0.30 4.75
C GLY A 22 -24.63 -0.13 4.29
N PHE A 23 -24.37 -1.41 4.08
CA PHE A 23 -23.09 -1.86 3.54
C PHE A 23 -22.98 -1.48 2.06
N LYS A 24 -21.77 -1.05 1.67
CA LYS A 24 -21.39 -0.97 0.26
C LYS A 24 -21.03 -2.38 -0.23
N VAL A 25 -21.52 -2.76 -1.40
CA VAL A 25 -21.34 -4.09 -1.98
C VAL A 25 -20.67 -3.95 -3.34
N ILE A 26 -19.53 -4.61 -3.54
CA ILE A 26 -18.86 -4.71 -4.83
C ILE A 26 -19.29 -6.02 -5.48
N LEU A 27 -19.93 -5.93 -6.65
CA LEU A 27 -20.24 -7.07 -7.48
C LEU A 27 -19.10 -7.25 -8.48
N ALA A 28 -18.36 -8.35 -8.37
CA ALA A 28 -17.26 -8.68 -9.25
C ALA A 28 -17.57 -9.94 -10.05
N TYR A 29 -17.32 -9.89 -11.36
CA TYR A 29 -17.42 -11.08 -12.21
C TYR A 29 -16.17 -11.94 -12.03
N TRP A 30 -16.35 -13.16 -11.55
CA TRP A 30 -15.29 -14.19 -11.54
C TRP A 30 -15.24 -14.88 -12.90
N GLU A 31 -14.05 -15.31 -13.33
CA GLU A 31 -13.83 -15.92 -14.65
C GLU A 31 -14.74 -17.14 -14.95
N ASP A 32 -14.88 -17.51 -16.24
CA ASP A 32 -15.66 -18.68 -16.73
C ASP A 32 -15.00 -20.03 -16.36
N GLY A 33 -14.59 -20.19 -15.10
CA GLY A 33 -13.80 -21.31 -14.59
C GLY A 33 -12.33 -21.26 -15.05
N ALA A 34 -11.52 -22.13 -14.44
CA ALA A 34 -10.07 -22.17 -14.64
C ALA A 34 -9.61 -22.38 -16.10
N ALA A 35 -10.50 -22.87 -16.98
CA ALA A 35 -10.21 -23.06 -18.40
C ALA A 35 -10.24 -21.75 -19.21
N SER A 36 -10.77 -20.66 -18.64
CA SER A 36 -10.86 -19.36 -19.30
C SER A 36 -9.49 -18.67 -19.44
N GLY A 37 -8.54 -19.05 -18.56
CA GLY A 37 -7.20 -18.47 -18.51
C GLY A 37 -7.21 -16.99 -18.15
N GLY A 38 -8.14 -16.53 -17.31
CA GLY A 38 -8.29 -15.12 -16.96
C GLY A 38 -8.86 -14.26 -18.10
N ARG A 39 -9.68 -14.84 -18.97
CA ARG A 39 -10.37 -14.13 -20.07
C ARG A 39 -11.87 -14.39 -20.07
N ILE A 40 -12.64 -13.40 -20.50
CA ILE A 40 -14.06 -13.58 -20.82
C ILE A 40 -14.14 -14.36 -22.13
N THR A 41 -14.69 -15.57 -22.06
CA THR A 41 -14.76 -16.47 -23.23
C THR A 41 -16.01 -16.23 -24.07
N ASN A 42 -17.09 -15.72 -23.46
CA ASN A 42 -18.34 -15.39 -24.13
C ASN A 42 -18.81 -13.97 -23.80
N LEU A 43 -18.31 -12.99 -24.56
CA LEU A 43 -18.63 -11.57 -24.36
C LEU A 43 -20.13 -11.26 -24.47
N THR A 44 -20.87 -11.96 -25.33
CA THR A 44 -22.32 -11.74 -25.48
C THR A 44 -23.08 -12.16 -24.22
N ALA A 45 -22.75 -13.34 -23.67
CA ALA A 45 -23.36 -13.83 -22.45
C ALA A 45 -22.98 -12.96 -21.24
N TRP A 46 -21.70 -12.55 -21.17
CA TRP A 46 -21.18 -11.67 -20.14
C TRP A 46 -21.87 -10.30 -20.14
N ASN A 47 -22.03 -9.65 -21.30
CA ASN A 47 -22.77 -8.39 -21.41
C ASN A 47 -24.26 -8.57 -21.04
N SER A 48 -24.88 -9.67 -21.46
CA SER A 48 -26.28 -9.98 -21.12
C SER A 48 -26.47 -10.16 -19.61
N MET A 49 -25.49 -10.76 -18.93
CA MET A 49 -25.45 -10.89 -17.49
C MET A 49 -25.32 -9.51 -16.83
N TRP A 50 -24.33 -8.71 -17.21
CA TRP A 50 -24.14 -7.38 -16.64
C TRP A 50 -25.32 -6.44 -16.86
N SER A 51 -25.96 -6.49 -18.03
CA SER A 51 -27.21 -5.77 -18.29
C SER A 51 -28.31 -6.15 -17.29
N SER A 52 -28.41 -7.43 -16.92
CA SER A 52 -29.38 -7.89 -15.91
C SER A 52 -29.03 -7.37 -14.51
N VAL A 53 -27.75 -7.46 -14.12
CA VAL A 53 -27.25 -6.99 -12.81
C VAL A 53 -27.46 -5.48 -12.66
N ILE A 54 -27.08 -4.71 -13.68
CA ILE A 54 -27.14 -3.24 -13.66
C ILE A 54 -28.57 -2.73 -13.79
N SER A 55 -29.44 -3.42 -14.52
CA SER A 55 -30.88 -3.11 -14.49
C SER A 55 -31.46 -3.26 -13.08
N THR A 56 -30.98 -4.26 -12.32
CA THR A 56 -31.46 -4.53 -10.95
C THR A 56 -30.87 -3.55 -9.93
N TYR A 57 -29.57 -3.28 -9.99
CA TYR A 57 -28.82 -2.59 -8.93
C TYR A 57 -28.21 -1.25 -9.35
N GLY A 58 -28.34 -0.85 -10.61
CA GLY A 58 -27.75 0.37 -11.16
C GLY A 58 -28.20 1.63 -10.44
N SER A 59 -29.43 1.67 -9.93
CA SER A 59 -29.95 2.80 -9.13
C SER A 59 -29.60 2.72 -7.64
N ASN A 60 -29.10 1.59 -7.14
CA ASN A 60 -28.73 1.44 -5.74
C ASN A 60 -27.35 2.06 -5.48
N GLY A 61 -27.32 3.17 -4.75
CA GLY A 61 -26.10 3.93 -4.46
C GLY A 61 -25.05 3.17 -3.61
N ASN A 62 -25.45 2.07 -2.97
CA ASN A 62 -24.55 1.22 -2.19
C ASN A 62 -23.95 0.06 -3.01
N VAL A 63 -24.40 -0.15 -4.25
CA VAL A 63 -23.86 -1.21 -5.12
C VAL A 63 -22.83 -0.64 -6.08
N TYR A 64 -21.68 -1.31 -6.13
CA TYR A 64 -20.52 -1.03 -6.95
C TYR A 64 -20.26 -2.21 -7.89
N PHE A 65 -19.59 -1.95 -9.01
CA PHE A 65 -19.43 -2.93 -10.07
C PHE A 65 -17.96 -3.06 -10.48
N GLU A 66 -17.45 -4.28 -10.47
CA GLU A 66 -16.15 -4.63 -11.01
C GLU A 66 -16.37 -5.53 -12.24
N PRO A 67 -16.14 -5.03 -13.47
CA PRO A 67 -16.51 -5.76 -14.69
C PRO A 67 -15.89 -7.16 -14.78
N MET A 68 -14.68 -7.32 -14.24
CA MET A 68 -13.97 -8.59 -14.19
C MET A 68 -12.94 -8.58 -13.07
N ASN A 69 -12.99 -9.63 -12.25
CA ASN A 69 -11.95 -9.98 -11.30
C ASN A 69 -10.72 -10.51 -12.03
N GLU A 70 -9.53 -10.05 -11.65
CA GLU A 70 -8.24 -10.60 -12.08
C GLU A 70 -8.13 -10.89 -13.61
N PRO A 71 -8.09 -9.86 -14.47
CA PRO A 71 -8.03 -9.99 -15.93
C PRO A 71 -6.64 -10.46 -16.44
N HIS A 72 -6.04 -11.46 -15.79
CA HIS A 72 -4.66 -11.87 -15.97
C HIS A 72 -4.37 -12.53 -17.33
N GLY A 73 -5.42 -12.95 -18.04
CA GLY A 73 -5.32 -13.50 -19.38
C GLY A 73 -5.21 -12.46 -20.48
N TYR A 74 -5.40 -11.17 -20.18
CA TYR A 74 -5.36 -10.09 -21.15
C TYR A 74 -4.01 -9.37 -21.17
N SER A 75 -3.61 -8.89 -22.34
CA SER A 75 -2.63 -7.81 -22.40
C SER A 75 -3.23 -6.54 -21.79
N SER A 76 -2.38 -5.62 -21.33
CA SER A 76 -2.84 -4.32 -20.79
C SER A 76 -3.72 -3.55 -21.79
N ALA A 77 -3.34 -3.54 -23.08
CA ALA A 77 -4.11 -2.86 -24.12
C ALA A 77 -5.49 -3.51 -24.36
N ASP A 78 -5.54 -4.83 -24.40
CA ASP A 78 -6.80 -5.57 -24.61
C ASP A 78 -7.74 -5.38 -23.44
N TRP A 79 -7.23 -5.51 -22.21
CA TRP A 79 -8.04 -5.35 -21.00
C TRP A 79 -8.67 -3.97 -20.93
N ARG A 80 -7.89 -2.91 -21.15
CA ARG A 80 -8.42 -1.53 -21.16
C ARG A 80 -9.46 -1.33 -22.25
N THR A 81 -9.34 -2.01 -23.39
CA THR A 81 -10.36 -1.96 -24.44
C THR A 81 -11.65 -2.67 -24.01
N VAL A 82 -11.56 -3.86 -23.42
CA VAL A 82 -12.72 -4.59 -22.88
C VAL A 82 -13.43 -3.78 -21.80
N ALA A 83 -12.68 -3.25 -20.84
CA ALA A 83 -13.20 -2.44 -19.74
C ALA A 83 -13.89 -1.15 -20.24
N ALA A 84 -13.28 -0.43 -21.19
CA ALA A 84 -13.87 0.77 -21.77
C ALA A 84 -15.17 0.48 -22.55
N ASN A 85 -15.19 -0.64 -23.30
CA ASN A 85 -16.39 -1.07 -24.02
C ASN A 85 -17.53 -1.46 -23.07
N TRP A 86 -17.21 -2.06 -21.92
CA TRP A 86 -18.21 -2.36 -20.90
C TRP A 86 -18.80 -1.09 -20.28
N LEU A 87 -17.95 -0.09 -20.00
CA LEU A 87 -18.40 1.17 -19.42
C LEU A 87 -19.33 1.92 -20.39
N SER A 88 -19.05 1.88 -21.69
CA SER A 88 -19.91 2.50 -22.71
C SER A 88 -21.21 1.75 -22.95
N SER A 89 -21.21 0.41 -22.81
CA SER A 89 -22.41 -0.40 -23.01
C SER A 89 -23.37 -0.41 -21.81
N HIS A 90 -22.94 0.05 -20.63
CA HIS A 90 -23.75 0.07 -19.42
C HIS A 90 -23.81 1.45 -18.74
N PRO A 91 -24.44 2.45 -19.37
CA PRO A 91 -24.44 3.84 -18.87
C PRO A 91 -25.10 4.02 -17.49
N SER A 92 -25.96 3.09 -17.06
CA SER A 92 -26.58 3.11 -15.72
C SER A 92 -25.61 2.72 -14.60
N ALA A 93 -24.47 2.10 -14.91
CA ALA A 93 -23.37 1.92 -13.97
C ALA A 93 -22.55 3.22 -13.89
N VAL A 94 -22.99 4.13 -13.02
CA VAL A 94 -22.35 5.43 -12.82
C VAL A 94 -20.83 5.24 -12.61
N PRO A 95 -19.95 5.89 -13.40
CA PRO A 95 -18.52 5.63 -13.38
C PRO A 95 -17.88 5.65 -11.99
N GLY A 96 -18.27 6.57 -11.11
CA GLY A 96 -17.77 6.65 -9.73
C GLY A 96 -18.13 5.46 -8.82
N ARG A 97 -18.92 4.49 -9.32
CA ARG A 97 -19.21 3.20 -8.67
C ARG A 97 -18.69 2.00 -9.45
N VAL A 98 -17.90 2.23 -10.50
CA VAL A 98 -17.25 1.18 -11.28
C VAL A 98 -15.80 1.07 -10.84
N LEU A 99 -15.35 -0.15 -10.53
CA LEU A 99 -13.97 -0.47 -10.18
C LEU A 99 -13.32 -1.16 -11.38
N ILE A 100 -12.44 -0.47 -12.09
CA ILE A 100 -11.67 -1.09 -13.17
C ILE A 100 -10.47 -1.80 -12.55
N GLY A 101 -10.41 -3.12 -12.72
CA GLY A 101 -9.29 -3.95 -12.25
C GLY A 101 -7.96 -3.52 -12.87
N GLY A 102 -6.89 -3.66 -12.10
CA GLY A 102 -5.53 -3.53 -12.59
C GLY A 102 -5.17 -4.58 -13.64
N THR A 103 -3.95 -4.48 -14.17
CA THR A 103 -3.42 -5.51 -15.07
C THR A 103 -2.96 -6.76 -14.30
N GLY A 104 -2.87 -7.91 -15.00
CA GLY A 104 -2.56 -9.18 -14.36
C GLY A 104 -3.69 -9.63 -13.43
N PHE A 105 -3.35 -10.12 -12.24
CA PHE A 105 -4.32 -10.41 -11.17
C PHE A 105 -4.80 -9.13 -10.47
N SER A 106 -5.10 -8.05 -11.21
CA SER A 106 -5.43 -6.72 -10.65
C SER A 106 -4.31 -6.06 -9.82
N GLN A 107 -3.06 -6.45 -10.04
CA GLN A 107 -1.92 -6.13 -9.17
C GLN A 107 -1.11 -4.89 -9.58
N ASP A 108 -1.44 -4.26 -10.70
CA ASP A 108 -0.77 -3.06 -11.20
C ASP A 108 -1.73 -2.12 -11.90
N LEU A 109 -1.90 -0.94 -11.32
CA LEU A 109 -2.82 0.09 -11.79
C LEU A 109 -2.19 1.07 -12.78
N ARG A 110 -0.86 1.10 -12.94
CA ARG A 110 -0.18 2.20 -13.64
C ARG A 110 -0.72 2.47 -15.04
N ASP A 111 -0.97 1.42 -15.82
CA ASP A 111 -1.53 1.56 -17.18
C ASP A 111 -2.99 1.96 -17.19
N ILE A 112 -3.76 1.54 -16.18
CA ILE A 112 -5.16 1.92 -16.00
C ILE A 112 -5.24 3.39 -15.56
N CYS A 113 -4.36 3.84 -14.67
CA CYS A 113 -4.29 5.22 -14.23
C CYS A 113 -4.03 6.20 -15.38
N ASN A 114 -3.23 5.78 -16.36
CA ASN A 114 -2.80 6.61 -17.50
C ASN A 114 -3.82 6.62 -18.64
N ASP A 115 -4.93 5.90 -18.52
CA ASP A 115 -5.98 5.87 -19.53
C ASP A 115 -7.13 6.80 -19.14
N SER A 116 -7.30 7.88 -19.90
CA SER A 116 -8.27 8.93 -19.58
C SER A 116 -9.72 8.45 -19.60
N ARG A 117 -10.01 7.31 -20.25
CA ARG A 117 -11.33 6.68 -20.26
C ARG A 117 -11.79 6.26 -18.86
N PHE A 118 -10.87 6.08 -17.92
CA PHE A 118 -11.15 5.64 -16.55
C PHE A 118 -10.98 6.74 -15.49
N ASN A 119 -10.84 8.01 -15.90
CA ASN A 119 -10.63 9.12 -14.96
C ASN A 119 -11.78 9.28 -13.95
N ALA A 120 -13.00 8.93 -14.36
CA ALA A 120 -14.20 9.02 -13.53
C ALA A 120 -14.50 7.74 -12.73
N THR A 121 -13.67 6.69 -12.85
CA THR A 121 -13.90 5.40 -12.17
C THR A 121 -13.06 5.26 -10.91
N LEU A 122 -13.49 4.34 -10.05
CA LEU A 122 -12.64 3.74 -9.04
C LEU A 122 -11.81 2.62 -9.68
N LEU A 123 -10.83 2.10 -8.93
CA LEU A 123 -9.91 1.08 -9.41
C LEU A 123 -9.81 -0.07 -8.41
N SER A 124 -9.88 -1.30 -8.92
CA SER A 124 -9.69 -2.52 -8.14
C SER A 124 -8.19 -2.85 -8.11
N PHE A 125 -7.65 -3.09 -6.92
CA PHE A 125 -6.24 -3.38 -6.69
C PHE A 125 -6.09 -4.60 -5.78
N HIS A 126 -5.39 -5.60 -6.27
CA HIS A 126 -5.09 -6.81 -5.50
C HIS A 126 -3.63 -6.81 -5.10
N TYR A 127 -3.36 -7.24 -3.87
CA TYR A 127 -2.00 -7.46 -3.45
C TYR A 127 -1.91 -8.60 -2.46
N TYR A 128 -1.05 -9.57 -2.74
CA TYR A 128 -0.73 -10.66 -1.84
C TYR A 128 0.77 -10.87 -1.77
N ALA A 129 1.29 -11.11 -0.56
CA ALA A 129 2.71 -11.34 -0.37
C ALA A 129 3.25 -12.52 -1.19
N PHE A 130 2.45 -13.58 -1.39
CA PHE A 130 2.88 -14.79 -2.09
C PHE A 130 3.02 -14.64 -3.61
N PHE A 131 2.52 -13.55 -4.20
CA PHE A 131 2.85 -13.21 -5.60
C PHE A 131 4.31 -12.79 -5.76
N TYR A 132 4.99 -12.50 -4.64
CA TYR A 132 6.31 -11.91 -4.62
C TYR A 132 7.25 -12.68 -3.69
N GLY A 133 8.55 -12.51 -3.90
CA GLY A 133 9.56 -13.00 -2.96
C GLY A 133 9.47 -12.27 -1.62
N ALA A 134 10.15 -12.80 -0.60
CA ALA A 134 10.19 -12.16 0.70
C ALA A 134 10.81 -10.75 0.61
N MET A 135 10.15 -9.76 1.22
CA MET A 135 10.57 -8.37 1.17
C MET A 135 10.69 -7.77 2.58
N THR A 136 11.54 -6.76 2.72
CA THR A 136 11.51 -5.90 3.91
C THR A 136 10.22 -5.09 3.95
N TYR A 137 9.87 -4.54 5.11
CA TYR A 137 8.73 -3.65 5.25
C TYR A 137 8.79 -2.47 4.25
N ASP A 138 9.95 -1.81 4.11
CA ASP A 138 10.09 -0.68 3.19
C ASP A 138 10.02 -1.11 1.72
N ALA A 139 10.56 -2.29 1.39
CA ALA A 139 10.46 -2.84 0.05
C ALA A 139 9.00 -3.12 -0.31
N PHE A 140 8.20 -3.69 0.61
CA PHE A 140 6.76 -3.82 0.39
C PHE A 140 6.07 -2.46 0.22
N ARG A 141 6.34 -1.49 1.10
CA ARG A 141 5.79 -0.13 1.00
C ARG A 141 6.04 0.48 -0.38
N SER A 142 7.30 0.47 -0.81
CA SER A 142 7.71 1.00 -2.12
C SER A 142 7.08 0.24 -3.27
N HIS A 143 7.03 -1.10 -3.18
CA HIS A 143 6.49 -1.94 -4.25
C HIS A 143 4.99 -1.71 -4.45
N ILE A 144 4.20 -1.73 -3.35
CA ILE A 144 2.76 -1.45 -3.39
C ILE A 144 2.50 -0.04 -3.93
N GLN A 145 3.18 0.99 -3.39
CA GLN A 145 2.99 2.37 -3.84
C GLN A 145 3.32 2.55 -5.33
N THR A 146 4.35 1.85 -5.83
CA THR A 146 4.72 1.90 -7.25
C THR A 146 3.60 1.35 -8.13
N ARG A 147 2.99 0.22 -7.73
CA ARG A 147 1.91 -0.43 -8.49
C ARG A 147 0.59 0.34 -8.45
N LEU A 148 0.34 1.12 -7.40
CA LEU A 148 -0.80 2.05 -7.35
C LEU A 148 -0.68 3.22 -8.35
N GLY A 149 0.53 3.48 -8.86
CA GLY A 149 0.78 4.56 -9.81
C GLY A 149 0.41 5.95 -9.26
N ASN A 150 -0.05 6.83 -10.15
CA ASN A 150 -0.50 8.18 -9.82
C ASN A 150 -2.00 8.26 -9.45
N CYS A 151 -2.66 7.11 -9.24
CA CYS A 151 -4.10 7.04 -9.01
C CYS A 151 -4.50 6.36 -7.68
N ALA A 152 -3.57 6.31 -6.71
CA ALA A 152 -3.80 5.71 -5.39
C ALA A 152 -5.05 6.25 -4.68
N SER A 153 -5.40 7.52 -4.87
CA SER A 153 -6.60 8.14 -4.28
C SER A 153 -7.93 7.61 -4.82
N ARG A 154 -7.91 6.89 -5.95
CA ARG A 154 -9.09 6.22 -6.56
C ARG A 154 -9.04 4.70 -6.40
N ALA A 155 -7.96 4.17 -5.81
CA ALA A 155 -7.76 2.75 -5.65
C ALA A 155 -8.50 2.22 -4.42
N VAL A 156 -9.11 1.06 -4.59
CA VAL A 156 -9.68 0.24 -3.53
C VAL A 156 -8.91 -1.07 -3.53
N ALA A 157 -8.38 -1.47 -2.37
CA ALA A 157 -7.73 -2.77 -2.22
C ALA A 157 -8.79 -3.88 -2.16
N THR A 158 -9.29 -4.28 -3.32
CA THR A 158 -10.42 -5.22 -3.47
C THR A 158 -10.06 -6.65 -3.07
N GLU A 159 -8.78 -7.00 -3.09
CA GLU A 159 -8.30 -8.23 -2.49
C GLU A 159 -6.92 -8.08 -1.87
N PHE A 160 -6.84 -8.39 -0.59
CA PHE A 160 -5.57 -8.52 0.12
C PHE A 160 -5.78 -9.33 1.40
N GLY A 161 -4.78 -10.09 1.81
CA GLY A 161 -4.91 -10.92 3.01
C GLY A 161 -3.62 -11.60 3.42
N ALA A 162 -3.63 -12.16 4.63
CA ALA A 162 -2.54 -12.95 5.17
C ALA A 162 -3.06 -14.03 6.14
N PRO A 163 -2.24 -14.97 6.58
CA PRO A 163 -2.67 -15.99 7.54
C PRO A 163 -3.11 -15.41 8.89
N MET A 164 -4.37 -15.63 9.28
CA MET A 164 -4.91 -15.15 10.56
C MET A 164 -5.04 -16.26 11.60
N SER A 165 -4.87 -17.54 11.24
CA SER A 165 -4.93 -18.66 12.21
C SER A 165 -3.57 -19.08 12.78
N THR A 166 -2.48 -18.38 12.46
CA THR A 166 -1.10 -18.80 12.78
C THR A 166 -0.56 -18.23 14.09
N GLY A 167 -1.27 -17.29 14.71
CA GLY A 167 -0.79 -16.60 15.92
C GLY A 167 0.28 -15.53 15.65
N LEU A 168 0.58 -15.20 14.39
CA LEU A 168 1.51 -14.14 14.04
C LEU A 168 1.11 -12.80 14.67
N ASN A 169 2.09 -12.06 15.22
CA ASN A 169 1.86 -10.71 15.72
C ASN A 169 2.06 -9.69 14.58
N TYR A 170 0.97 -9.32 13.91
CA TYR A 170 0.95 -8.29 12.88
C TYR A 170 1.25 -6.88 13.43
N GLY A 171 1.31 -6.72 14.75
CA GLY A 171 1.75 -5.52 15.44
C GLY A 171 3.26 -5.31 15.45
N ASP A 172 4.06 -6.37 15.29
CA ASP A 172 5.49 -6.34 15.63
C ASP A 172 6.34 -5.50 14.64
N PRO A 173 6.99 -4.40 15.09
CA PRO A 173 7.88 -3.58 14.28
C PRO A 173 9.10 -4.33 13.75
N ASN A 174 9.59 -5.32 14.50
CA ASN A 174 10.88 -5.98 14.32
C ASN A 174 10.77 -7.38 13.72
N SER A 175 9.55 -7.82 13.40
CA SER A 175 9.32 -9.15 12.84
C SER A 175 10.07 -9.36 11.53
N THR A 176 10.73 -10.51 11.43
CA THR A 176 11.34 -11.01 10.19
C THR A 176 10.36 -11.83 9.36
N ASP A 177 9.15 -12.09 9.86
CA ASP A 177 8.13 -12.82 9.11
C ASP A 177 7.66 -12.00 7.89
N ASN A 178 7.48 -12.67 6.76
CA ASN A 178 7.13 -12.00 5.51
C ASN A 178 5.70 -11.45 5.52
N PHE A 179 4.74 -12.20 6.09
CA PHE A 179 3.35 -11.77 6.18
C PHE A 179 3.17 -10.64 7.19
N VAL A 180 3.92 -10.65 8.31
CA VAL A 180 3.90 -9.54 9.27
C VAL A 180 4.39 -8.25 8.63
N ARG A 181 5.54 -8.28 7.96
CA ARG A 181 6.08 -7.11 7.24
C ARG A 181 5.13 -6.62 6.16
N TYR A 182 4.56 -7.55 5.40
CA TYR A 182 3.59 -7.28 4.34
C TYR A 182 2.32 -6.59 4.86
N ILE A 183 1.59 -7.17 5.81
CA ILE A 183 0.33 -6.59 6.30
C ILE A 183 0.56 -5.22 6.94
N ARG A 184 1.68 -5.05 7.66
CA ARG A 184 2.07 -3.74 8.18
C ARG A 184 2.29 -2.73 7.05
N ALA A 185 2.97 -3.13 5.98
CA ALA A 185 3.22 -2.26 4.84
C ALA A 185 1.93 -1.91 4.09
N MET A 186 1.10 -2.90 3.77
CA MET A 186 -0.19 -2.71 3.09
C MET A 186 -1.12 -1.81 3.88
N ALA A 187 -1.30 -2.08 5.18
CA ALA A 187 -2.12 -1.25 6.05
C ALA A 187 -1.64 0.21 6.07
N GLN A 188 -0.32 0.42 6.11
CA GLN A 188 0.22 1.77 6.04
C GLN A 188 -0.05 2.42 4.68
N VAL A 189 0.13 1.71 3.56
CA VAL A 189 -0.12 2.28 2.21
C VAL A 189 -1.57 2.69 2.06
N MET A 190 -2.48 1.83 2.49
CA MET A 190 -3.91 2.13 2.45
C MET A 190 -4.24 3.37 3.28
N ARG A 191 -3.71 3.45 4.51
CA ARG A 191 -3.94 4.61 5.38
C ARG A 191 -3.44 5.91 4.76
N ASP A 192 -2.21 5.91 4.24
CA ASP A 192 -1.58 7.12 3.69
C ASP A 192 -2.28 7.66 2.45
N ASN A 193 -2.88 6.77 1.67
CA ASN A 193 -3.59 7.11 0.45
C ASN A 193 -5.12 7.17 0.68
N GLN A 194 -5.57 7.03 1.94
CA GLN A 194 -6.99 7.01 2.33
C GLN A 194 -7.81 5.98 1.53
N MET A 195 -7.22 4.81 1.28
CA MET A 195 -7.85 3.75 0.51
C MET A 195 -8.84 2.95 1.36
N GLY A 196 -9.95 2.57 0.74
CA GLY A 196 -10.78 1.47 1.23
C GLY A 196 -10.22 0.11 0.80
N GLY A 197 -10.80 -0.97 1.31
CA GLY A 197 -10.46 -2.31 0.85
C GLY A 197 -11.35 -3.41 1.43
N THR A 198 -11.22 -4.60 0.85
CA THR A 198 -11.91 -5.83 1.24
C THR A 198 -10.87 -6.90 1.56
N TYR A 199 -10.74 -7.21 2.84
CA TYR A 199 -9.84 -8.26 3.30
C TYR A 199 -10.35 -9.62 2.80
N TRP A 200 -9.49 -10.40 2.16
CA TRP A 200 -9.89 -11.66 1.54
C TRP A 200 -9.16 -12.89 2.11
N PRO A 201 -9.91 -13.91 2.55
CA PRO A 201 -11.34 -13.89 2.85
C PRO A 201 -11.60 -13.27 4.23
N ALA A 202 -12.69 -12.52 4.37
CA ALA A 202 -13.11 -12.02 5.68
C ALA A 202 -13.61 -13.16 6.58
N LEU A 203 -14.44 -14.04 6.03
CA LEU A 203 -15.05 -15.17 6.73
C LEU A 203 -14.55 -16.48 6.13
N GLY A 204 -14.00 -17.36 6.97
CA GLY A 204 -13.47 -18.64 6.54
C GLY A 204 -14.37 -19.83 6.85
N GLY A 205 -14.25 -20.86 6.03
CA GLY A 205 -14.94 -22.14 6.18
C GLY A 205 -15.90 -22.42 5.03
N LYS A 206 -15.73 -23.56 4.35
CA LYS A 206 -16.82 -24.16 3.58
C LYS A 206 -17.81 -24.77 4.59
N PRO A 207 -19.12 -24.75 4.33
CA PRO A 207 -20.07 -25.52 5.13
C PRO A 207 -19.58 -26.98 5.25
N GLY A 208 -19.39 -27.47 6.48
CA GLY A 208 -18.98 -28.85 6.75
C GLY A 208 -17.49 -29.08 7.08
N THR A 209 -16.62 -28.07 7.01
CA THR A 209 -15.25 -28.22 7.54
C THR A 209 -14.69 -26.90 8.08
N ILE A 210 -14.98 -26.65 9.34
CA ILE A 210 -14.48 -25.51 10.12
C ILE A 210 -12.99 -25.75 10.40
N GLY A 211 -12.09 -25.08 9.68
CA GLY A 211 -10.66 -25.13 10.00
C GLY A 211 -9.64 -24.93 8.86
N TYR A 212 -10.03 -25.06 7.59
CA TYR A 212 -9.05 -25.01 6.48
C TYR A 212 -8.72 -23.61 5.96
N ASP A 213 -9.47 -22.59 6.38
CA ASP A 213 -9.25 -21.23 5.88
C ASP A 213 -8.34 -20.44 6.84
N TRP A 214 -7.06 -20.80 6.81
CA TRP A 214 -6.01 -20.20 7.60
C TRP A 214 -5.82 -18.68 7.35
N TYR A 215 -6.37 -18.16 6.25
CA TYR A 215 -6.31 -16.74 5.86
C TYR A 215 -7.41 -15.88 6.50
N SER A 216 -8.53 -16.49 6.87
CA SER A 216 -9.74 -15.78 7.25
C SER A 216 -9.63 -14.89 8.50
N MET A 217 -10.14 -13.66 8.44
CA MET A 217 -10.16 -12.76 9.61
C MET A 217 -11.05 -13.30 10.73
N PHE A 218 -12.20 -13.86 10.36
CA PHE A 218 -13.21 -14.37 11.28
C PHE A 218 -13.37 -15.89 11.17
N ALA A 219 -13.57 -16.53 12.32
CA ALA A 219 -14.09 -17.88 12.41
C ALA A 219 -15.62 -17.84 12.57
N LEU A 220 -16.32 -18.69 11.84
CA LEU A 220 -17.74 -18.95 12.02
C LEU A 220 -17.95 -20.15 12.95
N SER A 221 -18.88 -20.03 13.89
CA SER A 221 -19.39 -21.15 14.68
C SER A 221 -20.91 -21.06 14.85
N GLY A 222 -21.51 -22.13 15.36
CA GLY A 222 -22.97 -22.24 15.50
C GLY A 222 -23.66 -22.87 14.27
N SER A 223 -24.99 -22.77 14.22
CA SER A 223 -25.80 -23.37 13.15
C SER A 223 -27.15 -22.66 13.01
N GLY A 224 -27.80 -22.83 11.85
CA GLY A 224 -29.10 -22.19 11.58
C GLY A 224 -29.00 -20.66 11.68
N THR A 225 -29.84 -20.06 12.53
CA THR A 225 -29.82 -18.62 12.83
C THR A 225 -28.89 -18.26 13.99
N ASP A 226 -28.40 -19.25 14.74
CA ASP A 226 -27.54 -19.05 15.92
C ASP A 226 -26.07 -19.09 15.51
N LEU A 227 -25.68 -18.13 14.66
CA LEU A 227 -24.32 -18.00 14.15
C LEU A 227 -23.50 -17.02 14.98
N ASN A 228 -22.24 -17.37 15.24
CA ASN A 228 -21.29 -16.52 15.95
C ASN A 228 -20.02 -16.30 15.12
N LEU A 229 -19.46 -15.08 15.23
CA LEU A 229 -18.22 -14.68 14.59
C LEU A 229 -17.17 -14.35 15.65
N THR A 230 -15.99 -14.96 15.54
CA THR A 230 -14.85 -14.64 16.39
C THR A 230 -13.66 -14.19 15.57
N ILE A 231 -12.96 -13.15 16.03
CA ILE A 231 -11.72 -12.68 15.39
C ILE A 231 -10.63 -13.73 15.63
N ARG A 232 -9.98 -14.21 14.56
CA ARG A 232 -8.91 -15.21 14.66
C ARG A 232 -7.59 -14.61 15.13
N ASN A 233 -7.32 -13.35 14.79
CA ASN A 233 -6.09 -12.65 15.16
C ASN A 233 -6.34 -11.17 15.41
N THR A 234 -6.36 -10.79 16.69
CA THR A 234 -6.60 -9.41 17.12
C THR A 234 -5.55 -8.44 16.57
N SER A 235 -4.28 -8.85 16.49
CA SER A 235 -3.21 -7.98 15.95
C SER A 235 -3.42 -7.72 14.45
N GLY A 236 -3.85 -8.73 13.69
CA GLY A 236 -4.21 -8.60 12.28
C GLY A 236 -5.43 -7.70 12.09
N ALA A 237 -6.51 -7.94 12.83
CA ALA A 237 -7.72 -7.11 12.80
C ALA A 237 -7.41 -5.64 13.11
N ASN A 238 -6.55 -5.39 14.10
CA ASN A 238 -6.11 -4.04 14.45
C ASN A 238 -5.33 -3.37 13.31
N ARG A 239 -4.49 -4.11 12.58
CA ARG A 239 -3.80 -3.55 11.40
C ARG A 239 -4.75 -3.18 10.28
N ILE A 240 -5.78 -3.99 10.02
CA ILE A 240 -6.79 -3.68 9.00
C ILE A 240 -7.62 -2.45 9.38
N ARG A 241 -8.07 -2.38 10.63
CA ARG A 241 -8.78 -1.20 11.15
C ARG A 241 -7.90 0.06 11.09
N TYR A 242 -6.61 -0.04 11.42
CA TYR A 242 -5.65 1.05 11.25
C TYR A 242 -5.54 1.50 9.79
N ALA A 243 -5.57 0.56 8.84
CA ALA A 243 -5.55 0.86 7.40
C ALA A 243 -6.73 1.76 6.99
N PHE A 244 -7.91 1.55 7.61
CA PHE A 244 -9.14 2.30 7.32
C PHE A 244 -9.28 3.63 8.07
N GLY A 245 -8.27 4.03 8.84
CA GLY A 245 -8.26 5.33 9.51
C GLY A 245 -8.51 5.29 11.01
N ASP A 246 -8.89 4.15 11.59
CA ASP A 246 -9.11 4.04 13.04
C ASP A 246 -7.84 4.41 13.82
N THR A 247 -8.01 5.15 14.91
CA THR A 247 -6.99 5.35 15.93
C THR A 247 -7.06 4.20 16.93
N ILE A 248 -6.37 3.09 16.64
CA ILE A 248 -6.32 1.95 17.55
C ILE A 248 -5.13 2.10 18.49
N GLY A 249 -5.39 2.31 19.78
CA GLY A 249 -4.45 2.10 20.89
C GLY A 249 -4.70 0.73 21.54
N ASP A 250 -3.68 -0.04 21.88
CA ASP A 250 -2.97 0.11 23.15
C ASP A 250 -2.29 1.49 23.37
N PRO A 251 -2.70 2.26 24.40
CA PRO A 251 -2.09 3.52 24.81
C PRO A 251 -0.72 3.39 25.52
N THR A 252 -0.12 2.20 25.65
CA THR A 252 1.18 2.02 26.35
C THR A 252 2.39 1.75 25.45
N SER A 253 2.20 1.65 24.14
CA SER A 253 3.33 1.75 23.20
C SER A 253 2.84 2.03 21.78
N PRO A 254 3.00 3.25 21.23
CA PRO A 254 3.47 3.30 19.84
C PRO A 254 4.62 2.28 19.72
N PRO A 255 4.76 1.52 18.61
CA PRO A 255 5.94 0.67 18.45
C PRO A 255 7.16 1.49 18.84
N PRO A 256 7.99 1.04 19.82
CA PRO A 256 9.06 1.86 20.35
C PRO A 256 9.79 2.44 19.16
N ALA A 257 9.93 3.77 19.13
CA ALA A 257 10.48 4.50 17.99
C ALA A 257 11.73 3.75 17.53
N THR A 258 11.62 3.03 16.41
CA THR A 258 12.74 2.23 15.95
C THR A 258 13.72 3.21 15.37
N PHE A 259 14.86 3.33 16.02
CA PHE A 259 15.95 4.16 15.54
C PHE A 259 16.82 3.31 14.64
N TYR A 260 17.41 3.99 13.67
CA TYR A 260 18.26 3.37 12.69
C TYR A 260 19.54 4.16 12.53
N ARG A 261 20.63 3.46 12.34
CA ARG A 261 21.80 4.01 11.67
C ARG A 261 21.55 4.00 10.16
N VAL A 262 21.91 5.09 9.48
CA VAL A 262 21.77 5.25 8.03
C VAL A 262 23.16 5.43 7.42
N ASP A 263 23.63 4.48 6.62
CA ASP A 263 25.02 4.43 6.14
C ASP A 263 25.14 4.68 4.64
N ALA A 264 26.08 5.53 4.24
CA ALA A 264 26.43 5.72 2.84
C ALA A 264 27.11 4.45 2.30
N ARG A 265 26.62 3.92 1.17
CA ARG A 265 27.07 2.66 0.57
C ARG A 265 28.57 2.68 0.25
N HIS A 266 29.09 3.80 -0.25
CA HIS A 266 30.47 3.90 -0.73
C HIS A 266 31.51 3.99 0.39
N SER A 267 31.17 4.65 1.51
CA SER A 267 32.11 4.92 2.61
C SER A 267 31.87 4.07 3.85
N GLY A 268 30.69 3.45 3.98
CA GLY A 268 30.24 2.74 5.18
C GLY A 268 29.98 3.66 6.39
N LYS A 269 30.04 4.98 6.19
CA LYS A 269 29.89 5.99 7.25
C LYS A 269 28.43 6.36 7.46
N ALA A 270 28.09 6.67 8.71
CA ALA A 270 26.73 6.99 9.12
C ALA A 270 26.38 8.46 8.85
N MET A 271 25.13 8.71 8.47
CA MET A 271 24.50 10.02 8.52
C MET A 271 24.51 10.54 9.96
N ASN A 272 25.07 11.72 10.15
CA ASN A 272 25.50 12.23 11.43
C ASN A 272 25.14 13.72 11.54
N VAL A 273 24.43 14.14 12.60
CA VAL A 273 24.39 15.58 12.91
C VAL A 273 25.76 16.00 13.44
N GLN A 274 26.36 17.04 12.87
CA GLN A 274 27.70 17.49 13.23
C GLN A 274 27.73 18.01 14.67
N SER A 275 28.59 17.40 15.49
CA SER A 275 28.61 17.58 16.95
C SER A 275 27.28 17.14 17.61
N PRO A 276 27.18 16.99 18.94
CA PRO A 276 25.90 16.78 19.63
C PRO A 276 25.05 18.07 19.63
N ASN A 277 24.89 18.68 18.46
CA ASN A 277 24.22 19.95 18.24
C ASN A 277 22.72 19.69 18.03
N THR A 278 21.88 20.31 18.84
CA THR A 278 20.42 20.20 18.76
C THR A 278 19.77 21.44 18.12
N ASP A 279 20.53 22.40 17.64
CA ASP A 279 20.03 23.63 17.05
C ASP A 279 19.44 23.41 15.65
N ASN A 280 18.52 24.30 15.28
CA ASN A 280 18.07 24.45 13.91
C ASN A 280 19.23 24.92 13.02
N GLY A 281 19.41 24.30 11.86
CA GLY A 281 20.53 24.61 10.98
C GLY A 281 21.81 23.85 11.29
N ALA A 282 21.83 22.99 12.32
CA ALA A 282 22.97 22.12 12.55
C ALA A 282 23.15 21.20 11.33
N ARG A 283 24.36 21.18 10.79
CA ARG A 283 24.69 20.48 9.54
C ARG A 283 24.66 18.98 9.72
N VAL A 284 24.20 18.28 8.69
CA VAL A 284 24.25 16.82 8.62
C VAL A 284 25.41 16.41 7.74
N SER A 285 26.29 15.59 8.27
CA SER A 285 27.49 15.07 7.62
C SER A 285 27.43 13.54 7.51
N GLN A 286 28.43 12.94 6.85
CA GLN A 286 28.80 11.55 7.16
C GLN A 286 29.86 11.52 8.27
N TYR A 287 29.87 10.47 9.08
CA TYR A 287 30.92 10.23 10.08
C TYR A 287 31.03 8.74 10.43
N SER A 288 32.20 8.29 10.88
CA SER A 288 32.42 6.97 11.46
C SER A 288 31.40 6.68 12.57
N TYR A 289 30.70 5.54 12.46
CA TYR A 289 29.66 5.20 13.44
C TYR A 289 30.25 4.81 14.80
N SER A 290 29.74 5.43 15.86
CA SER A 290 30.19 5.26 17.23
C SER A 290 29.04 5.02 18.23
N GLY A 291 27.83 4.75 17.72
CA GLY A 291 26.67 4.46 18.57
C GLY A 291 26.00 5.68 19.18
N ASN A 292 26.43 6.89 18.83
CA ASN A 292 25.91 8.13 19.39
C ASN A 292 24.50 8.45 18.88
N ALA A 293 23.65 9.03 19.73
CA ALA A 293 22.25 9.33 19.38
C ALA A 293 22.09 10.30 18.19
N TRP A 294 23.06 11.18 17.92
CA TRP A 294 23.05 12.06 16.75
C TRP A 294 23.44 11.37 15.43
N GLN A 295 23.75 10.06 15.48
CA GLN A 295 23.95 9.17 14.32
C GLN A 295 22.76 8.21 14.12
N GLN A 296 21.68 8.42 14.88
CA GLN A 296 20.53 7.54 14.91
C GLN A 296 19.27 8.31 14.53
N TRP A 297 18.49 7.72 13.63
CA TRP A 297 17.40 8.38 12.96
C TRP A 297 16.14 7.52 13.02
N GLN A 298 15.02 8.14 13.37
CA GLN A 298 13.71 7.54 13.23
C GLN A 298 13.14 7.91 11.86
N PHE A 299 12.52 6.96 11.17
CA PHE A 299 11.79 7.24 9.94
C PHE A 299 10.32 7.37 10.29
N GLN A 300 9.84 8.61 10.38
CA GLN A 300 8.45 8.93 10.63
C GLN A 300 7.72 9.10 9.30
N ASP A 301 6.58 8.45 9.14
CA ASP A 301 5.82 8.53 7.89
C ASP A 301 5.29 9.95 7.66
N ALA A 302 5.37 10.41 6.41
CA ALA A 302 4.84 11.69 5.96
C ALA A 302 3.70 11.53 4.92
N GLY A 303 3.27 10.30 4.66
CA GLY A 303 2.21 9.98 3.70
C GLY A 303 2.68 9.98 2.24
N SER A 304 1.87 9.39 1.36
CA SER A 304 2.15 9.28 -0.09
C SER A 304 3.53 8.68 -0.43
N GLY A 305 4.05 7.79 0.41
CA GLY A 305 5.36 7.15 0.22
C GLY A 305 6.58 7.99 0.63
N TYR A 306 6.37 9.09 1.36
CA TYR A 306 7.45 9.96 1.87
C TYR A 306 7.66 9.78 3.38
N TRP A 307 8.88 10.06 3.83
CA TRP A 307 9.30 9.95 5.22
C TRP A 307 9.93 11.25 5.71
N ARG A 308 9.67 11.61 6.96
CA ARG A 308 10.52 12.50 7.76
C ARG A 308 11.59 11.66 8.44
N ILE A 309 12.85 12.08 8.32
CA ILE A 309 13.99 11.39 8.93
C ILE A 309 14.38 12.20 10.17
N VAL A 310 14.02 11.70 11.35
CA VAL A 310 14.03 12.45 12.60
C VAL A 310 15.21 12.02 13.46
N SER A 311 16.07 12.95 13.83
CA SER A 311 17.22 12.69 14.69
C SER A 311 16.77 12.23 16.08
N ARG A 312 17.34 11.12 16.57
CA ARG A 312 17.08 10.61 17.93
C ARG A 312 17.49 11.63 18.99
N GLN A 313 18.60 12.35 18.76
CA GLN A 313 19.16 13.29 19.73
C GLN A 313 18.28 14.53 19.95
N SER A 314 17.72 15.07 18.87
CA SER A 314 17.08 16.39 18.89
C SER A 314 15.57 16.39 18.64
N GLY A 315 15.02 15.28 18.10
CA GLY A 315 13.65 15.23 17.60
C GLY A 315 13.42 16.08 16.34
N LYS A 316 14.49 16.59 15.72
CA LYS A 316 14.43 17.44 14.51
C LYS A 316 14.57 16.61 13.23
N CYS A 317 13.99 17.11 12.15
CA CYS A 317 13.94 16.44 10.86
C CYS A 317 15.17 16.80 10.02
N LEU A 318 15.64 15.84 9.21
CA LEU A 318 16.50 16.10 8.07
C LEU A 318 15.80 17.11 7.15
N ASP A 319 16.52 18.12 6.69
CA ASP A 319 15.98 19.27 5.99
C ASP A 319 16.99 19.73 4.92
N VAL A 320 16.51 19.97 3.70
CA VAL A 320 17.28 20.67 2.67
C VAL A 320 17.20 22.18 2.92
N VAL A 321 18.34 22.80 3.22
CA VAL A 321 18.42 24.19 3.69
C VAL A 321 17.63 25.15 2.80
N SER A 322 16.80 25.98 3.45
CA SER A 322 15.96 27.00 2.82
C SER A 322 15.03 26.47 1.72
N ALA A 323 14.70 25.18 1.74
CA ALA A 323 13.96 24.49 0.68
C ALA A 323 14.55 24.70 -0.73
N SER A 324 15.86 24.91 -0.81
CA SER A 324 16.55 25.13 -2.08
C SER A 324 16.34 23.95 -3.03
N SER A 325 16.21 24.20 -4.32
CA SER A 325 16.19 23.18 -5.37
C SER A 325 17.54 23.06 -6.10
N ALA A 326 18.56 23.84 -5.70
CA ALA A 326 19.87 23.84 -6.33
C ALA A 326 20.71 22.60 -5.95
N ASP A 327 21.56 22.15 -6.87
CA ASP A 327 22.60 21.17 -6.55
C ASP A 327 23.60 21.80 -5.58
N GLY A 328 24.06 21.02 -4.60
CA GLY A 328 24.99 21.52 -3.57
C GLY A 328 24.32 22.17 -2.37
N ALA A 329 22.99 22.27 -2.31
CA ALA A 329 22.33 22.75 -1.10
C ALA A 329 22.56 21.76 0.05
N GLU A 330 23.05 22.27 1.18
CA GLU A 330 23.41 21.48 2.36
C GLU A 330 22.17 20.81 3.00
N LEU A 331 22.39 19.62 3.56
CA LEU A 331 21.45 19.01 4.51
C LEU A 331 21.75 19.50 5.92
N ILE A 332 20.70 19.92 6.60
CA ILE A 332 20.70 20.33 8.00
C ILE A 332 19.65 19.52 8.77
N GLN A 333 19.63 19.65 10.10
CA GLN A 333 18.42 19.36 10.87
C GLN A 333 17.64 20.65 11.12
N TYR A 334 16.31 20.53 11.18
CA TYR A 334 15.43 21.63 11.54
C TYR A 334 14.17 21.12 12.24
N THR A 335 13.51 21.98 13.03
CA THR A 335 12.21 21.66 13.65
C THR A 335 11.27 21.03 12.62
N CYS A 336 10.74 19.85 12.93
CA CYS A 336 9.85 19.13 12.04
C CYS A 336 8.57 19.91 11.76
N GLY A 337 8.20 20.00 10.49
CA GLY A 337 6.96 20.63 10.02
C GLY A 337 6.33 19.88 8.85
N THR A 338 5.53 20.61 8.06
CA THR A 338 4.84 20.09 6.87
C THR A 338 5.57 20.44 5.56
N GLY A 339 6.70 21.17 5.63
CA GLY A 339 7.51 21.51 4.47
C GLY A 339 7.95 20.27 3.68
N THR A 340 7.87 20.34 2.36
CA THR A 340 8.23 19.23 1.47
C THR A 340 9.75 19.03 1.37
N ASN A 341 10.56 20.01 1.75
CA ASN A 341 12.01 19.91 1.90
C ASN A 341 12.47 19.06 3.09
N GLN A 342 11.55 18.65 3.97
CA GLN A 342 11.78 17.73 5.09
C GLN A 342 11.22 16.32 4.85
N GLN A 343 10.75 16.05 3.64
CA GLN A 343 10.08 14.81 3.27
C GLN A 343 10.87 14.11 2.18
N PHE A 344 11.23 12.85 2.39
CA PHE A 344 12.10 12.11 1.49
C PHE A 344 11.44 10.81 1.06
N GLN A 345 11.42 10.55 -0.23
CA GLN A 345 11.05 9.26 -0.78
C GLN A 345 12.24 8.31 -0.63
N MET A 346 12.01 7.12 -0.08
CA MET A 346 12.99 6.03 -0.09
C MET A 346 12.83 5.24 -1.40
N VAL A 347 13.71 5.46 -2.37
CA VAL A 347 13.68 4.76 -3.66
C VAL A 347 14.63 3.57 -3.61
N ALA A 348 14.08 2.35 -3.61
CA ALA A 348 14.85 1.12 -3.52
C ALA A 348 15.83 0.94 -4.69
N ASN A 349 17.04 0.45 -4.38
CA ASN A 349 18.08 0.08 -5.33
C ASN A 349 18.81 -1.17 -4.79
N GLY A 350 18.24 -2.35 -5.09
CA GLY A 350 18.70 -3.61 -4.51
C GLY A 350 18.51 -3.63 -2.99
N SER A 351 19.59 -3.92 -2.25
CA SER A 351 19.61 -3.87 -0.78
C SER A 351 19.82 -2.46 -0.20
N TYR A 352 20.02 -1.46 -1.07
CA TYR A 352 20.20 -0.05 -0.70
C TYR A 352 19.00 0.78 -1.15
N PHE A 353 18.99 2.06 -0.81
CA PHE A 353 17.99 3.02 -1.30
C PHE A 353 18.60 4.41 -1.51
N GLN A 354 17.94 5.21 -2.35
CA GLN A 354 18.19 6.65 -2.42
C GLN A 354 17.17 7.38 -1.55
N LEU A 355 17.57 8.52 -0.98
CA LEU A 355 16.67 9.46 -0.31
C LEU A 355 16.42 10.63 -1.23
N ARG A 356 15.22 10.72 -1.81
CA ARG A 356 14.86 11.79 -2.76
C ARG A 356 13.97 12.82 -2.09
N ALA A 357 14.42 14.07 -1.99
CA ALA A 357 13.64 15.15 -1.39
C ALA A 357 12.37 15.41 -2.21
N ARG A 358 11.23 15.53 -1.54
CA ARG A 358 9.90 15.66 -2.17
C ARG A 358 9.76 16.93 -3.01
N HIS A 359 10.39 18.03 -2.59
CA HIS A 359 10.24 19.33 -3.25
C HIS A 359 11.11 19.47 -4.50
N SER A 360 12.31 18.88 -4.52
CA SER A 360 13.29 19.05 -5.61
C SER A 360 13.45 17.81 -6.49
N GLY A 361 13.03 16.63 -6.02
CA GLY A 361 13.29 15.35 -6.66
C GLY A 361 14.76 14.90 -6.59
N LYS A 362 15.62 15.64 -5.88
CA LYS A 362 17.07 15.42 -5.80
C LYS A 362 17.44 14.47 -4.66
N CYS A 363 18.59 13.82 -4.80
CA CYS A 363 19.05 12.79 -3.90
C CYS A 363 19.94 13.38 -2.80
N VAL A 364 19.83 12.86 -1.58
CA VAL A 364 20.83 13.08 -0.52
C VAL A 364 22.15 12.43 -0.97
N ASP A 365 23.20 13.22 -1.01
CA ASP A 365 24.48 12.95 -1.65
C ASP A 365 25.64 13.26 -0.69
N VAL A 366 26.65 12.39 -0.68
CA VAL A 366 27.97 12.70 -0.11
C VAL A 366 28.84 13.34 -1.21
N PRO A 367 29.17 14.65 -1.10
CA PRO A 367 29.88 15.38 -2.14
C PRO A 367 31.16 14.68 -2.62
N ALA A 368 31.33 14.64 -3.94
CA ALA A 368 32.49 14.05 -4.62
C ALA A 368 32.80 12.60 -4.21
N ALA A 369 31.79 11.86 -3.71
CA ALA A 369 31.97 10.52 -3.15
C ALA A 369 33.08 10.43 -2.09
N SER A 370 33.33 11.52 -1.35
CA SER A 370 34.37 11.56 -0.33
C SER A 370 34.15 10.47 0.73
N THR A 371 35.23 9.93 1.26
CA THR A 371 35.21 8.94 2.36
C THR A 371 35.67 9.55 3.68
N ALA A 372 35.94 10.86 3.73
CA ALA A 372 36.38 11.56 4.93
C ALA A 372 35.24 11.77 5.93
N ASP A 373 35.58 11.76 7.22
CA ASP A 373 34.68 12.13 8.31
C ASP A 373 34.36 13.63 8.29
N GLY A 374 33.12 13.97 8.64
CA GLY A 374 32.68 15.36 8.75
C GLY A 374 32.30 16.03 7.43
N VAL A 375 32.33 15.32 6.31
CA VAL A 375 31.86 15.83 5.02
C VAL A 375 30.35 16.09 5.10
N ILE A 376 29.95 17.35 4.92
CA ILE A 376 28.55 17.78 4.94
C ILE A 376 27.82 17.19 3.74
N LEU A 377 26.64 16.61 4.00
CA LEU A 377 25.79 16.07 2.97
C LEU A 377 25.13 17.22 2.20
N ILE A 378 24.91 17.01 0.91
CA ILE A 378 24.18 17.93 0.04
C ILE A 378 23.02 17.20 -0.62
N GLN A 379 22.07 17.94 -1.20
CA GLN A 379 21.27 17.38 -2.28
C GLN A 379 22.02 17.54 -3.61
N TYR A 380 21.85 16.56 -4.50
CA TYR A 380 22.36 16.62 -5.85
C TYR A 380 21.43 15.90 -6.82
N THR A 381 21.51 16.22 -8.10
CA THR A 381 20.83 15.49 -9.17
C THR A 381 21.05 13.98 -9.02
N CYS A 382 19.96 13.22 -8.92
CA CYS A 382 20.01 11.77 -8.69
C CYS A 382 20.74 11.06 -9.82
N ASN A 383 21.69 10.19 -9.48
CA ASN A 383 22.45 9.37 -10.41
C ASN A 383 22.72 7.97 -9.83
N ALA A 384 23.49 7.14 -10.54
CA ALA A 384 23.79 5.77 -10.13
C ALA A 384 24.95 5.65 -9.12
N GLY A 385 25.54 6.78 -8.71
CA GLY A 385 26.66 6.85 -7.76
C GLY A 385 26.33 6.21 -6.43
N THR A 386 27.28 5.48 -5.86
CA THR A 386 27.14 4.81 -4.57
C THR A 386 27.16 5.80 -3.38
N ASN A 387 27.62 7.03 -3.61
CA ASN A 387 27.56 8.15 -2.66
C ASN A 387 26.16 8.76 -2.48
N GLN A 388 25.17 8.34 -3.28
CA GLN A 388 23.76 8.68 -3.13
C GLN A 388 22.91 7.49 -2.64
N GLN A 389 23.55 6.37 -2.30
CA GLN A 389 22.88 5.14 -1.91
C GLN A 389 23.15 4.87 -0.45
N TRP A 390 22.10 4.50 0.27
CA TRP A 390 22.09 4.37 1.72
C TRP A 390 21.60 2.99 2.13
N SER A 391 22.14 2.46 3.22
CA SER A 391 21.55 1.33 3.95
C SER A 391 21.00 1.80 5.29
N ARG A 392 20.09 1.02 5.87
CA ARG A 392 19.46 1.33 7.16
C ARG A 392 19.48 0.10 8.05
N THR A 393 20.02 0.23 9.26
CA THR A 393 20.13 -0.87 10.25
C THR A 393 19.54 -0.41 11.57
N ALA A 394 18.65 -1.21 12.18
CA ALA A 394 18.04 -0.90 13.47
C ALA A 394 19.09 -0.92 14.60
N VAL A 395 18.97 -0.02 15.57
CA VAL A 395 19.95 0.20 16.66
C VAL A 395 19.30 0.43 18.02
#